data_AF-A0A523QMV4-F1
#
_entry.id   AF-A0A523QMV4-F1
#
_cell.length_a   1.000
_cell.length_b   1.000
_cell.length_c   1.000
_cell.angle_alpha   90.00
_cell.angle_beta   90.00
_cell.angle_gamma   90.00
#
_symmetry.space_group_name_H-M   'P 1'
#
loop_
_entity.id
_entity.type
_entity.pdbx_description
1 polymer ?
#
loop_
_entity_poly.entity_id
_entity_poly.type
_entity_poly.pdbx_seq_one_letter_code
_entity_poly.pdbx_strand_id
1 'polypeptide(L)'
;YDLINLSRACLMSSATIAIVLLITIRFIGFPRSVFIIDLLLTFIFVGGFRMGIRLHYHRRNSSKGIPFLQTADQNSKRLLIIGAGDGGEKLLREISENPNLHYEVAGLIDDNVSKLRQTIHGVPVLGTLDDIGEIAKNRKVDEIIIAVQSTSAMEMKRMVSFSENTGLPYKIFPALGKLIEGKVTVSALREVRYEDLLGRKEVELDMEQIGGYLTEKRVMVTGGAGSIGSELCRQIARFNPAMLLIVDMNESGLYETEVNLLAKFPEMQIVAVLGMVHSKSVMDRVFRRHEPQVVFHAAAYKHVPMMEVNPCEAVFNNIIGTQAILFLCLANGVERCVVVSSDKAVRPTNVMGASKRVDEILTQVCARKYNRRFMAVRFGNVVGSVGSVVPLFQKQIERGGPLTVTHPEATRYFMTIPEASSLILQAGALGKGGEIFILKMGTPIRIAEMARDMISLSGFKPDEEIQIRYIGLRPGEKLHEELITEGEGVMATEHEKILALRGNSCDPKELNAQIDELLTIARTYDATDIKRKLQEIVPEYTPQFFT
;
A
#
# COMPACT_ATOMS: atom_id res chain seq x y z
N TYR A 1 -23.63 -25.12 -27.05
CA TYR A 1 -23.44 -23.91 -27.87
C TYR A 1 -22.41 -24.10 -28.99
N ASP A 2 -21.19 -24.56 -28.72
CA ASP A 2 -20.14 -24.74 -29.74
C ASP A 2 -20.54 -25.64 -30.93
N LEU A 3 -21.21 -26.78 -30.67
CA LEU A 3 -21.71 -27.68 -31.72
C LEU A 3 -22.77 -27.04 -32.63
N ILE A 4 -23.62 -26.17 -32.07
CA ILE A 4 -24.68 -25.43 -32.80
C ILE A 4 -24.05 -24.34 -33.67
N ASN A 5 -22.99 -23.70 -33.17
CA ASN A 5 -22.25 -22.70 -33.95
C ASN A 5 -21.45 -23.36 -35.08
N LEU A 6 -20.84 -24.53 -34.81
CA LEU A 6 -20.14 -25.31 -35.82
C LEU A 6 -21.11 -25.79 -36.93
N SER A 7 -22.27 -26.32 -36.57
CA SER A 7 -23.26 -26.75 -37.56
C SER A 7 -23.77 -25.59 -38.41
N ARG A 8 -24.05 -24.43 -37.80
CA ARG A 8 -24.43 -23.20 -38.52
C ARG A 8 -23.33 -22.73 -39.47
N ALA A 9 -22.07 -22.71 -39.03
CA ALA A 9 -20.94 -22.27 -39.85
C ALA A 9 -20.70 -23.21 -41.04
N CYS A 10 -20.74 -24.52 -40.83
CA CYS A 10 -20.61 -25.51 -41.90
C CYS A 10 -21.76 -25.39 -42.92
N LEU A 11 -23.00 -25.28 -42.45
CA LEU A 11 -24.16 -25.11 -43.34
C LEU A 11 -24.12 -23.81 -44.13
N MET A 12 -23.74 -22.69 -43.50
CA MET A 12 -23.58 -21.41 -44.19
C MET A 12 -22.46 -21.47 -45.23
N SER A 13 -21.30 -22.04 -44.88
CA SER A 13 -20.17 -22.16 -45.80
C SER A 13 -20.51 -23.02 -47.02
N SER A 14 -21.10 -24.21 -46.82
CA SER A 14 -21.51 -25.08 -47.92
C SER A 14 -22.62 -24.45 -48.77
N ALA A 15 -23.56 -23.72 -48.18
CA ALA A 15 -24.58 -22.97 -48.91
C ALA A 15 -23.96 -21.84 -49.77
N THR A 16 -23.01 -21.07 -49.23
CA THR A 16 -22.31 -20.03 -49.97
C THR A 16 -21.54 -20.61 -51.16
N ILE A 17 -20.79 -21.71 -50.95
CA ILE A 17 -20.04 -22.37 -52.02
C ILE A 17 -20.99 -22.89 -53.12
N ALA A 18 -22.11 -23.52 -52.73
CA ALA A 18 -23.11 -23.99 -53.68
C ALA A 18 -23.74 -22.84 -54.48
N ILE A 19 -24.04 -21.70 -53.84
CA ILE A 19 -24.60 -20.51 -54.51
C ILE A 19 -23.59 -19.91 -55.49
N VAL A 20 -22.32 -19.77 -55.09
CA VAL A 20 -21.27 -19.23 -55.95
C VAL A 20 -21.05 -20.11 -57.18
N LEU A 21 -21.01 -21.43 -57.03
CA LEU A 21 -20.84 -22.37 -58.14
C LEU A 21 -22.07 -22.46 -59.04
N LEU A 22 -23.28 -22.30 -58.48
CA LEU A 22 -24.51 -22.16 -59.26
C LEU A 22 -24.45 -20.93 -60.17
N ILE A 23 -24.02 -19.79 -59.64
CA ILE A 23 -23.99 -18.51 -60.37
C ILE A 23 -22.88 -18.50 -61.44
N THR A 24 -21.70 -19.04 -61.13
CA THR A 24 -20.51 -18.94 -62.00
C THR A 24 -20.49 -20.00 -63.11
N ILE A 25 -20.79 -21.25 -62.78
CA ILE A 25 -20.59 -22.40 -63.69
C ILE A 25 -21.81 -23.32 -63.79
N ARG A 26 -22.94 -22.97 -63.14
CA ARG A 26 -24.19 -23.75 -63.14
C ARG A 26 -24.00 -25.24 -62.82
N PHE A 27 -23.04 -25.57 -61.96
CA PHE A 27 -22.65 -26.94 -61.60
C PHE A 27 -22.18 -27.84 -62.76
N ILE A 28 -21.81 -27.27 -63.91
CA ILE A 28 -21.27 -28.04 -65.03
C ILE A 28 -19.90 -28.60 -64.63
N GLY A 29 -19.74 -29.93 -64.68
CA GLY A 29 -18.50 -30.63 -64.31
C GLY A 29 -18.38 -31.05 -62.84
N PHE A 30 -19.37 -30.73 -61.99
CA PHE A 30 -19.34 -31.08 -60.56
C PHE A 30 -20.51 -31.99 -60.16
N PRO A 31 -20.26 -33.23 -59.70
CA PRO A 31 -21.29 -34.08 -59.12
C PRO A 31 -21.89 -33.43 -57.86
N ARG A 32 -23.23 -33.40 -57.75
CA ARG A 32 -23.92 -32.80 -56.59
C ARG A 32 -23.60 -33.48 -55.26
N SER A 33 -23.15 -34.74 -55.30
CA SER A 33 -22.68 -35.48 -54.14
C SER A 33 -21.46 -34.83 -53.47
N VAL A 34 -20.64 -34.08 -54.21
CA VAL A 34 -19.44 -33.42 -53.69
C VAL A 34 -19.80 -32.43 -52.58
N PHE A 35 -20.90 -31.69 -52.69
CA PHE A 35 -21.32 -30.73 -51.67
C PHE A 35 -21.76 -31.40 -50.36
N ILE A 36 -22.43 -32.54 -50.47
CA ILE A 36 -22.89 -33.30 -49.31
C ILE A 36 -21.69 -33.98 -48.63
N ILE A 37 -20.79 -34.55 -49.43
CA ILE A 37 -19.56 -35.17 -48.93
C ILE A 37 -18.67 -34.11 -48.26
N ASP A 38 -18.48 -32.94 -48.89
CA ASP A 38 -17.69 -31.83 -48.32
C ASP A 38 -18.28 -31.32 -47.01
N LEU A 39 -19.60 -31.13 -46.93
CA LEU A 39 -20.28 -30.71 -45.70
C LEU A 39 -20.04 -31.72 -44.56
N LEU A 40 -20.21 -33.02 -44.86
CA LEU A 40 -20.01 -34.09 -43.88
C LEU A 40 -18.54 -34.20 -43.45
N LEU A 41 -17.61 -34.20 -44.39
CA LEU A 41 -16.18 -34.29 -44.12
C LEU A 41 -15.69 -33.06 -43.34
N THR A 42 -16.09 -31.85 -43.73
CA THR A 42 -15.72 -30.62 -43.02
C THR A 42 -16.26 -30.64 -41.59
N PHE A 43 -17.50 -31.05 -41.39
CA PHE A 43 -18.08 -31.17 -40.05
C PHE A 43 -17.32 -32.21 -39.20
N ILE A 44 -17.00 -33.38 -39.76
CA ILE A 44 -16.28 -34.45 -39.08
C ILE A 44 -14.84 -34.06 -38.79
N PHE A 45 -14.10 -33.49 -39.73
CA PHE A 45 -12.70 -33.13 -39.55
C PHE A 45 -12.52 -31.94 -38.63
N VAL A 46 -13.28 -30.86 -38.81
CA VAL A 46 -13.18 -29.68 -37.93
C VAL A 46 -13.74 -30.01 -36.55
N GLY A 47 -14.87 -30.71 -36.48
CA GLY A 47 -15.45 -31.18 -35.22
C GLY A 47 -14.53 -32.16 -34.50
N GLY A 48 -13.96 -33.11 -35.23
CA GLY A 48 -13.01 -34.11 -34.73
C GLY A 48 -11.69 -33.50 -34.29
N PHE A 49 -11.14 -32.53 -35.02
CA PHE A 49 -9.93 -31.81 -34.64
C PHE A 49 -10.15 -30.96 -33.37
N ARG A 50 -11.26 -30.22 -33.29
CA ARG A 50 -11.64 -29.47 -32.08
C ARG A 50 -11.89 -30.39 -30.89
N MET A 51 -12.58 -31.52 -31.09
CA MET A 51 -12.77 -32.54 -30.07
C MET A 51 -11.43 -33.17 -29.67
N GLY A 52 -10.52 -33.39 -30.62
CA GLY A 52 -9.18 -33.91 -30.39
C GLY A 52 -8.32 -32.97 -29.56
N ILE A 53 -8.34 -31.67 -29.86
CA ILE A 53 -7.70 -30.63 -29.04
C ILE A 53 -8.32 -30.63 -27.64
N ARG A 54 -9.66 -30.63 -27.54
CA ARG A 54 -10.35 -30.69 -26.25
C ARG A 54 -9.95 -31.92 -25.46
N LEU A 55 -9.93 -33.10 -26.08
CA LEU A 55 -9.54 -34.36 -25.44
C LEU A 55 -8.06 -34.41 -25.10
N HIS A 56 -7.18 -33.79 -25.89
CA HIS A 56 -5.74 -33.72 -25.63
C HIS A 56 -5.44 -32.80 -24.45
N TYR A 57 -6.03 -31.61 -24.42
CA TYR A 57 -5.91 -30.70 -23.27
C TYR A 57 -6.60 -31.29 -22.03
N HIS A 58 -7.74 -31.97 -22.18
CA HIS A 58 -8.40 -32.65 -21.07
C HIS A 58 -7.58 -33.85 -20.55
N ARG A 59 -6.96 -34.67 -21.41
CA ARG A 59 -6.08 -35.77 -20.99
C ARG A 59 -4.75 -35.30 -20.40
N ARG A 60 -4.25 -34.13 -20.83
CA ARG A 60 -3.01 -33.55 -20.30
C ARG A 60 -3.22 -32.80 -18.96
N ASN A 61 -4.45 -32.34 -18.68
CA ASN A 61 -4.84 -31.68 -17.41
C ASN A 61 -5.77 -32.52 -16.51
N SER A 62 -6.09 -33.77 -16.85
CA SER A 62 -6.97 -34.60 -16.02
C SER A 62 -6.44 -36.01 -15.91
N SER A 63 -5.65 -36.26 -14.87
CA SER A 63 -5.58 -37.58 -14.26
C SER A 63 -6.82 -37.76 -13.39
N LYS A 64 -8.00 -37.89 -14.02
CA LYS A 64 -9.28 -38.47 -13.55
C LYS A 64 -10.42 -38.09 -14.50
N GLY A 65 -11.33 -39.03 -14.73
CA GLY A 65 -12.25 -39.10 -15.86
C GLY A 65 -13.54 -38.25 -15.82
N ILE A 66 -14.51 -38.72 -16.61
CA ILE A 66 -15.73 -38.09 -17.15
C ILE A 66 -16.54 -37.25 -16.11
N PRO A 67 -17.13 -36.09 -16.49
CA PRO A 67 -17.62 -35.05 -15.56
C PRO A 67 -18.92 -35.38 -14.78
N PHE A 68 -19.53 -36.55 -14.97
CA PHE A 68 -20.87 -36.84 -14.44
C PHE A 68 -20.85 -37.59 -13.10
N LEU A 69 -19.68 -37.98 -12.62
CA LEU A 69 -19.49 -38.73 -11.37
C LEU A 69 -18.31 -38.14 -10.59
N GLN A 70 -18.42 -36.87 -10.19
CA GLN A 70 -17.64 -36.40 -9.05
C GLN A 70 -18.47 -36.66 -7.80
N THR A 71 -18.13 -37.74 -7.09
CA THR A 71 -18.43 -37.84 -5.66
C THR A 71 -17.70 -36.71 -4.97
N ALA A 72 -18.45 -35.76 -4.42
CA ALA A 72 -17.93 -34.72 -3.56
C ALA A 72 -17.00 -35.35 -2.51
N ASP A 73 -15.75 -34.90 -2.49
CA ASP A 73 -14.88 -35.19 -1.35
C ASP A 73 -15.54 -34.53 -0.14
N GLN A 74 -16.08 -35.33 0.80
CA GLN A 74 -16.93 -34.81 1.89
C GLN A 74 -16.21 -33.82 2.82
N ASN A 75 -14.89 -33.69 2.67
CA ASN A 75 -14.05 -32.76 3.43
C ASN A 75 -13.62 -31.50 2.65
N SER A 76 -14.08 -31.28 1.41
CA SER A 76 -13.70 -30.08 0.66
C SER A 76 -14.62 -28.90 0.95
N LYS A 77 -14.05 -27.73 1.23
CA LYS A 77 -14.80 -26.48 1.39
C LYS A 77 -15.23 -25.91 0.04
N ARG A 78 -16.52 -25.57 -0.08
CA ARG A 78 -17.09 -24.98 -1.31
C ARG A 78 -16.89 -23.47 -1.33
N LEU A 79 -16.08 -22.99 -2.27
CA LEU A 79 -15.69 -21.60 -2.38
C LEU A 79 -16.51 -20.84 -3.42
N LEU A 80 -16.88 -19.60 -3.09
CA LEU A 80 -17.34 -18.61 -4.06
C LEU A 80 -16.25 -17.56 -4.24
N ILE A 81 -15.77 -17.34 -5.46
CA ILE A 81 -14.68 -16.40 -5.73
C ILE A 81 -15.25 -15.12 -6.32
N ILE A 82 -15.03 -13.99 -5.65
CA ILE A 82 -15.34 -12.64 -6.15
C ILE A 82 -14.17 -12.13 -6.97
N GLY A 83 -14.41 -11.83 -8.24
CA GLY A 83 -13.44 -11.39 -9.24
C GLY A 83 -13.14 -12.50 -10.25
N ALA A 84 -13.65 -12.35 -11.48
CA ALA A 84 -13.34 -13.20 -12.63
C ALA A 84 -12.23 -12.59 -13.50
N GLY A 85 -11.29 -11.87 -12.88
CA GLY A 85 -10.09 -11.31 -13.52
C GLY A 85 -8.84 -12.15 -13.27
N ASP A 86 -7.66 -11.57 -13.47
CA ASP A 86 -6.37 -12.26 -13.31
C ASP A 86 -6.16 -12.82 -11.89
N GLY A 87 -6.69 -12.15 -10.86
CA GLY A 87 -6.62 -12.64 -9.48
C GLY A 87 -7.40 -13.94 -9.29
N GLY A 88 -8.67 -13.94 -9.70
CA GLY A 88 -9.53 -15.13 -9.65
C GLY A 88 -9.05 -16.26 -10.56
N GLU A 89 -8.56 -15.96 -11.76
CA GLU A 89 -7.97 -16.96 -12.67
C GLU A 89 -6.77 -17.67 -12.03
N LYS A 90 -5.87 -16.91 -11.39
CA LYS A 90 -4.68 -17.47 -10.74
C LYS A 90 -5.05 -18.32 -9.53
N LEU A 91 -5.98 -17.86 -8.70
CA LEU A 91 -6.48 -18.63 -7.57
C LEU A 91 -7.14 -19.93 -8.05
N LEU A 92 -7.95 -19.87 -9.11
CA LEU A 92 -8.55 -21.05 -9.74
C LEU A 92 -7.51 -22.04 -10.23
N ARG A 93 -6.49 -21.54 -10.94
CA ARG A 93 -5.39 -22.38 -11.45
C ARG A 93 -4.66 -23.06 -10.31
N GLU A 94 -4.31 -22.32 -9.26
CA GLU A 94 -3.61 -22.85 -8.10
C GLU A 94 -4.43 -23.92 -7.34
N ILE A 95 -5.74 -23.71 -7.18
CA ILE A 95 -6.64 -24.72 -6.58
C ILE A 95 -6.71 -25.97 -7.46
N SER A 96 -6.76 -25.79 -8.78
CA SER A 96 -6.79 -26.90 -9.73
C SER A 96 -5.47 -27.67 -9.80
N GLU A 97 -4.33 -26.99 -9.64
CA GLU A 97 -2.99 -27.60 -9.70
C GLU A 97 -2.59 -28.27 -8.39
N ASN A 98 -3.23 -27.91 -7.27
CA ASN A 98 -2.92 -28.46 -5.94
C ASN A 98 -4.15 -29.11 -5.26
N PRO A 99 -4.48 -30.37 -5.59
CA PRO A 99 -5.64 -31.08 -5.04
C PRO A 99 -5.62 -31.26 -3.50
N ASN A 100 -4.45 -31.15 -2.88
CA ASN A 100 -4.28 -31.27 -1.42
C ASN A 100 -4.90 -30.10 -0.64
N LEU A 101 -5.37 -29.05 -1.33
CA LEU A 101 -5.97 -27.88 -0.69
C LEU A 101 -7.42 -28.08 -0.26
N HIS A 102 -8.07 -29.20 -0.65
CA HIS A 102 -9.45 -29.53 -0.28
C HIS A 102 -10.43 -28.36 -0.50
N TYR A 103 -10.32 -27.65 -1.63
CA TYR A 103 -11.26 -26.61 -2.03
C TYR A 103 -12.00 -27.02 -3.32
N GLU A 104 -13.31 -26.81 -3.34
CA GLU A 104 -14.16 -26.95 -4.53
C GLU A 104 -14.72 -25.57 -4.90
N VAL A 105 -14.48 -25.07 -6.11
CA VAL A 105 -14.99 -23.74 -6.49
C VAL A 105 -16.38 -23.87 -7.08
N ALA A 106 -17.38 -23.34 -6.35
CA ALA A 106 -18.78 -23.36 -6.74
C ALA A 106 -19.10 -22.42 -7.91
N GLY A 107 -18.37 -21.31 -8.02
CA GLY A 107 -18.54 -20.32 -9.09
C GLY A 107 -17.74 -19.05 -8.88
N LEU A 108 -17.75 -18.21 -9.91
CA LEU A 108 -17.16 -16.87 -9.91
C LEU A 108 -18.27 -15.80 -9.87
N ILE A 109 -17.97 -14.67 -9.26
CA ILE A 109 -18.81 -13.46 -9.24
C ILE A 109 -18.02 -12.29 -9.84
N ASP A 110 -18.57 -11.57 -10.80
CA ASP A 110 -17.91 -10.40 -11.39
C ASP A 110 -18.98 -9.44 -11.95
N ASP A 111 -18.88 -8.16 -11.60
CA ASP A 111 -19.82 -7.12 -12.04
C ASP A 111 -19.64 -6.75 -13.54
N ASN A 112 -18.55 -7.21 -14.17
CA ASN A 112 -18.35 -6.99 -15.60
C ASN A 112 -19.34 -7.83 -16.43
N VAL A 113 -20.33 -7.14 -17.00
CA VAL A 113 -21.38 -7.71 -17.84
C VAL A 113 -20.84 -8.58 -18.98
N SER A 114 -19.66 -8.25 -19.53
CA SER A 114 -19.06 -9.04 -20.61
C SER A 114 -18.65 -10.46 -20.17
N LYS A 115 -18.35 -10.66 -18.88
CA LYS A 115 -17.91 -11.93 -18.31
C LYS A 115 -19.05 -12.79 -17.79
N LEU A 116 -20.24 -12.21 -17.61
CA LEU A 116 -21.41 -12.96 -17.17
C LEU A 116 -21.70 -14.10 -18.14
N ARG A 117 -22.03 -15.29 -17.60
CA ARG A 117 -22.27 -16.53 -18.36
C ARG A 117 -21.06 -17.08 -19.13
N GLN A 118 -19.87 -16.52 -18.92
CA GLN A 118 -18.62 -17.15 -19.37
C GLN A 118 -18.15 -18.20 -18.35
N THR A 119 -17.18 -19.01 -18.76
CA THR A 119 -16.49 -19.98 -17.89
C THR A 119 -15.00 -19.70 -17.91
N ILE A 120 -14.36 -19.62 -16.73
CA ILE A 120 -12.91 -19.53 -16.58
C ILE A 120 -12.43 -20.86 -15.99
N HIS A 121 -11.53 -21.56 -16.69
CA HIS A 121 -11.07 -22.91 -16.29
C HIS A 121 -12.19 -23.90 -15.99
N GLY A 122 -13.31 -23.80 -16.71
CA GLY A 122 -14.49 -24.66 -16.50
C GLY A 122 -15.42 -24.22 -15.36
N VAL A 123 -15.05 -23.20 -14.58
CA VAL A 123 -15.90 -22.63 -13.52
C VAL A 123 -16.74 -21.48 -14.09
N PRO A 124 -18.08 -21.50 -13.94
CA PRO A 124 -18.96 -20.46 -14.48
C PRO A 124 -18.92 -19.17 -13.67
N VAL A 125 -19.07 -18.03 -14.36
CA VAL A 125 -19.41 -16.74 -13.74
C VAL A 125 -20.93 -16.72 -13.51
N LEU A 126 -21.33 -16.83 -12.24
CA LEU A 126 -22.70 -17.10 -11.82
C LEU A 126 -23.57 -15.85 -11.74
N GLY A 127 -22.99 -14.68 -11.48
CA GLY A 127 -23.75 -13.44 -11.27
C GLY A 127 -22.86 -12.26 -10.87
N THR A 128 -23.52 -11.18 -10.42
CA THR A 128 -22.90 -9.95 -9.89
C THR A 128 -22.81 -9.99 -8.35
N LEU A 129 -22.24 -8.95 -7.74
CA LEU A 129 -22.18 -8.84 -6.28
C LEU A 129 -23.55 -8.92 -5.61
N ASP A 130 -24.60 -8.43 -6.28
CA ASP A 130 -25.96 -8.41 -5.73
C ASP A 130 -26.56 -9.82 -5.63
N ASP A 131 -26.09 -10.77 -6.45
CA ASP A 131 -26.58 -12.14 -6.50
C ASP A 131 -25.91 -13.06 -5.44
N ILE A 132 -24.86 -12.58 -4.76
CA ILE A 132 -24.03 -13.39 -3.85
C ILE A 132 -24.87 -14.13 -2.80
N GLY A 133 -25.81 -13.43 -2.16
CA GLY A 133 -26.61 -14.02 -1.08
C GLY A 133 -27.50 -15.18 -1.54
N GLU A 134 -28.08 -15.08 -2.74
CA GLU A 134 -28.91 -16.15 -3.32
C GLU A 134 -28.03 -17.31 -3.81
N ILE A 135 -26.94 -16.99 -4.52
CA ILE A 135 -25.99 -17.97 -5.06
C ILE A 135 -25.35 -18.78 -3.93
N ALA A 136 -24.93 -18.12 -2.86
CA ALA A 136 -24.31 -18.77 -1.70
C ALA A 136 -25.24 -19.83 -1.07
N LYS A 137 -26.53 -19.50 -0.93
CA LYS A 137 -27.55 -20.43 -0.40
C LYS A 137 -27.82 -21.59 -1.38
N ASN A 138 -28.07 -21.28 -2.65
CA ASN A 138 -28.43 -22.28 -3.66
C ASN A 138 -27.30 -23.27 -3.95
N ARG A 139 -26.04 -22.81 -3.87
CA ARG A 139 -24.85 -23.62 -4.16
C ARG A 139 -24.18 -24.22 -2.92
N LYS A 140 -24.73 -23.98 -1.72
CA LYS A 140 -24.16 -24.40 -0.43
C LYS A 140 -22.68 -24.01 -0.34
N VAL A 141 -22.42 -22.71 -0.43
CA VAL A 141 -21.07 -22.15 -0.31
C VAL A 141 -20.68 -22.11 1.17
N ASP A 142 -19.46 -22.51 1.48
CA ASP A 142 -18.91 -22.52 2.83
C ASP A 142 -18.04 -21.29 3.13
N GLU A 143 -17.37 -20.72 2.12
CA GLU A 143 -16.41 -19.61 2.29
C GLU A 143 -16.33 -18.75 1.01
N ILE A 144 -16.21 -17.43 1.18
CA ILE A 144 -16.11 -16.46 0.07
C ILE A 144 -14.66 -15.97 -0.04
N ILE A 145 -14.09 -15.97 -1.25
CA ILE A 145 -12.75 -15.43 -1.48
C ILE A 145 -12.81 -14.22 -2.41
N ILE A 146 -12.36 -13.07 -1.92
CA ILE A 146 -12.18 -11.84 -2.69
C ILE A 146 -10.84 -11.93 -3.43
N ALA A 147 -10.88 -12.14 -4.74
CA ALA A 147 -9.71 -12.30 -5.61
C ALA A 147 -9.66 -11.23 -6.72
N VAL A 148 -9.87 -9.97 -6.32
CA VAL A 148 -9.75 -8.81 -7.21
C VAL A 148 -8.38 -8.15 -7.07
N GLN A 149 -7.78 -7.77 -8.20
CA GLN A 149 -6.55 -7.00 -8.22
C GLN A 149 -6.89 -5.52 -8.36
N SER A 150 -6.26 -4.66 -7.56
CA SER A 150 -6.26 -3.20 -7.73
C SER A 150 -7.65 -2.57 -7.98
N THR A 151 -8.58 -2.76 -7.04
CA THR A 151 -9.92 -2.17 -7.08
C THR A 151 -9.98 -0.86 -6.29
N SER A 152 -10.99 -0.03 -6.55
CA SER A 152 -11.20 1.20 -5.79
C SER A 152 -11.65 0.92 -4.34
N ALA A 153 -11.46 1.89 -3.43
CA ALA A 153 -11.89 1.77 -2.03
C ALA A 153 -13.39 1.46 -1.92
N MET A 154 -14.19 2.10 -2.78
CA MET A 154 -15.63 1.95 -2.82
C MET A 154 -16.05 0.53 -3.24
N GLU A 155 -15.42 0.00 -4.28
CA GLU A 155 -15.68 -1.36 -4.76
C GLU A 155 -15.23 -2.41 -3.73
N MET A 156 -14.05 -2.26 -3.12
CA MET A 156 -13.60 -3.18 -2.06
C MET A 156 -14.58 -3.20 -0.89
N LYS A 157 -15.00 -2.01 -0.40
CA LYS A 157 -16.01 -1.91 0.66
C LYS A 157 -17.32 -2.59 0.25
N ARG A 158 -17.78 -2.39 -0.98
CA ARG A 158 -18.97 -3.05 -1.51
C ARG A 158 -18.82 -4.58 -1.47
N MET A 159 -17.72 -5.13 -1.97
CA MET A 159 -17.45 -6.58 -1.95
C MET A 159 -17.45 -7.16 -0.53
N VAL A 160 -16.82 -6.47 0.41
CA VAL A 160 -16.77 -6.87 1.82
C VAL A 160 -18.18 -6.83 2.42
N SER A 161 -18.93 -5.74 2.26
CA SER A 161 -20.30 -5.64 2.78
C SER A 161 -21.25 -6.71 2.22
N PHE A 162 -21.16 -7.04 0.93
CA PHE A 162 -21.95 -8.14 0.36
C PHE A 162 -21.55 -9.50 0.94
N SER A 163 -20.25 -9.70 1.20
CA SER A 163 -19.74 -10.92 1.83
C SER A 163 -20.20 -11.03 3.29
N GLU A 164 -20.11 -9.95 4.07
CA GLU A 164 -20.56 -9.87 5.47
C GLU A 164 -22.06 -10.17 5.61
N ASN A 165 -22.89 -9.62 4.71
CA ASN A 165 -24.34 -9.83 4.71
C ASN A 165 -24.76 -11.29 4.47
N THR A 166 -23.86 -12.15 3.99
CA THR A 166 -24.14 -13.58 3.85
C THR A 166 -24.00 -14.37 5.15
N GLY A 167 -23.26 -13.84 6.12
CA GLY A 167 -22.87 -14.56 7.35
C GLY A 167 -21.83 -15.68 7.12
N LEU A 168 -21.28 -15.82 5.91
CA LEU A 168 -20.23 -16.80 5.62
C LEU A 168 -18.83 -16.22 5.93
N PRO A 169 -17.87 -17.07 6.35
CA PRO A 169 -16.46 -16.68 6.38
C PRO A 169 -16.00 -16.15 5.03
N TYR A 170 -15.20 -15.09 5.05
CA TYR A 170 -14.65 -14.50 3.82
C TYR A 170 -13.19 -14.13 3.99
N LYS A 171 -12.40 -14.28 2.92
CA LYS A 171 -10.96 -13.97 2.89
C LYS A 171 -10.59 -13.20 1.64
N ILE A 172 -9.43 -12.57 1.67
CA ILE A 172 -8.85 -11.92 0.49
C ILE A 172 -7.63 -12.68 -0.03
N PHE A 173 -7.56 -12.79 -1.35
CA PHE A 173 -6.39 -13.25 -2.06
C PHE A 173 -5.56 -12.01 -2.50
N PRO A 174 -4.36 -11.81 -1.93
CA PRO A 174 -3.60 -10.57 -2.13
C PRO A 174 -3.08 -10.40 -3.56
N ALA A 175 -2.89 -9.14 -3.98
CA ALA A 175 -2.26 -8.81 -5.26
C ALA A 175 -0.79 -9.25 -5.34
N LEU A 176 -0.31 -9.50 -6.57
CA LEU A 176 0.99 -10.10 -6.88
C LEU A 176 2.21 -9.35 -6.32
N GLY A 177 2.13 -8.02 -6.11
CA GLY A 177 3.23 -7.23 -5.54
C GLY A 177 3.58 -7.57 -4.08
N LYS A 178 2.69 -8.28 -3.36
CA LYS A 178 2.92 -8.78 -1.99
C LYS A 178 3.38 -10.24 -1.92
N LEU A 179 3.39 -10.96 -3.04
CA LEU A 179 3.93 -12.32 -3.14
C LEU A 179 5.42 -12.22 -3.45
N ILE A 180 6.25 -12.35 -2.41
CA ILE A 180 7.69 -12.08 -2.47
C ILE A 180 8.47 -13.05 -3.37
N GLU A 181 7.90 -14.18 -3.77
CA GLU A 181 8.56 -15.15 -4.62
C GLU A 181 7.52 -15.68 -5.60
N GLY A 182 7.87 -15.83 -6.88
CA GLY A 182 6.98 -16.20 -8.00
C GLY A 182 6.28 -17.56 -7.90
N LYS A 183 6.08 -18.10 -6.69
CA LYS A 183 5.17 -19.19 -6.36
C LYS A 183 3.95 -18.58 -5.67
N VAL A 184 2.89 -18.40 -6.45
CA VAL A 184 1.56 -18.16 -5.91
C VAL A 184 1.19 -19.39 -5.10
N THR A 185 0.98 -19.26 -3.80
CA THR A 185 0.51 -20.37 -2.96
C THR A 185 -0.81 -19.99 -2.30
N VAL A 186 -1.73 -20.95 -2.17
CA VAL A 186 -3.00 -20.74 -1.44
C VAL A 186 -2.80 -20.39 0.04
N SER A 187 -1.61 -20.65 0.59
CA SER A 187 -1.20 -20.13 1.90
C SER A 187 -1.19 -18.59 2.00
N ALA A 188 -1.31 -17.87 0.88
CA ALA A 188 -1.44 -16.42 0.86
C ALA A 188 -2.86 -15.91 1.20
N LEU A 189 -3.87 -16.79 1.27
CA LEU A 189 -5.21 -16.43 1.72
C LEU A 189 -5.17 -15.94 3.17
N ARG A 190 -5.76 -14.78 3.42
CA ARG A 190 -5.80 -14.17 4.75
C ARG A 190 -7.10 -13.42 4.98
N GLU A 191 -7.37 -13.13 6.24
CA GLU A 191 -8.46 -12.23 6.63
C GLU A 191 -8.30 -10.85 5.98
N VAL A 192 -9.44 -10.23 5.68
CA VAL A 192 -9.50 -8.86 5.17
C VAL A 192 -9.03 -7.92 6.28
N ARG A 193 -8.06 -7.07 5.96
CA ARG A 193 -7.57 -6.07 6.91
C ARG A 193 -8.04 -4.69 6.49
N TYR A 194 -8.01 -3.75 7.41
CA TYR A 194 -8.42 -2.37 7.14
C TYR A 194 -7.63 -1.72 6.00
N GLU A 195 -6.34 -2.05 5.84
CA GLU A 195 -5.52 -1.55 4.74
C GLU A 195 -6.07 -1.90 3.36
N ASP A 196 -6.80 -3.01 3.25
CA ASP A 196 -7.39 -3.46 1.98
C ASP A 196 -8.59 -2.58 1.60
N LEU A 197 -9.34 -2.07 2.58
CA LEU A 197 -10.49 -1.16 2.39
C LEU A 197 -10.09 0.24 1.89
N LEU A 198 -8.81 0.61 2.00
CA LEU A 198 -8.31 1.89 1.46
C LEU A 198 -8.36 1.93 -0.07
N GLY A 199 -8.39 0.75 -0.74
CA GLY A 199 -8.49 0.59 -2.19
C GLY A 199 -7.58 1.51 -3.01
N ARG A 200 -6.32 1.63 -2.57
CA ARG A 200 -5.30 2.41 -3.26
C ARG A 200 -4.60 1.53 -4.27
N LYS A 201 -4.52 1.98 -5.52
CA LYS A 201 -3.69 1.34 -6.55
C LYS A 201 -2.23 1.37 -6.10
N GLU A 202 -1.52 0.27 -6.34
CA GLU A 202 -0.06 0.20 -6.15
C GLU A 202 0.63 1.40 -6.84
N VAL A 203 1.71 1.87 -6.24
CA VAL A 203 2.49 2.99 -6.80
C VAL A 203 3.38 2.41 -7.89
N GLU A 204 3.30 2.98 -9.09
CA GLU A 204 4.28 2.72 -10.14
C GLU A 204 5.57 3.45 -9.76
N LEU A 205 6.65 2.71 -9.55
CA LEU A 205 7.95 3.25 -9.17
C LEU A 205 8.91 3.19 -10.34
N ASP A 206 9.71 4.23 -10.50
CA ASP A 206 10.85 4.21 -11.41
C ASP A 206 12.04 3.58 -10.69
N MET A 207 12.17 2.26 -10.85
CA MET A 207 13.20 1.46 -10.20
C MET A 207 14.62 1.86 -10.65
N GLU A 208 14.79 2.36 -11.87
CA GLU A 208 16.08 2.79 -12.39
C GLU A 208 16.52 4.09 -11.71
N GLN A 209 15.62 5.08 -11.62
CA GLN A 209 15.89 6.32 -10.90
C GLN A 209 16.21 6.08 -9.41
N ILE A 210 15.47 5.18 -8.76
CA ILE A 210 15.73 4.85 -7.35
C ILE A 210 17.07 4.11 -7.20
N GLY A 211 17.33 3.11 -8.05
CA GLY A 211 18.58 2.36 -8.04
C GLY A 211 19.82 3.23 -8.29
N GLY A 212 19.70 4.23 -9.17
CA GLY A 212 20.80 5.12 -9.56
C GLY A 212 21.43 5.91 -8.42
N TYR A 213 20.80 5.99 -7.24
CA TYR A 213 21.42 6.58 -6.06
C TYR A 213 21.51 5.67 -4.83
N LEU A 214 21.10 4.41 -4.92
CA LEU A 214 21.16 3.47 -3.80
C LEU A 214 22.12 2.31 -4.04
N THR A 215 22.22 1.84 -5.29
CA THR A 215 23.08 0.71 -5.65
C THR A 215 24.55 1.03 -5.39
N GLU A 216 25.24 0.10 -4.72
CA GLU A 216 26.64 0.24 -4.29
C GLU A 216 26.94 1.46 -3.41
N LYS A 217 25.90 2.11 -2.86
CA LYS A 217 26.07 3.23 -1.93
C LYS A 217 26.08 2.76 -0.48
N ARG A 218 26.75 3.53 0.37
CA ARG A 218 26.61 3.43 1.83
C ARG A 218 25.41 4.26 2.26
N VAL A 219 24.32 3.60 2.63
CA VAL A 219 23.03 4.23 2.93
C VAL A 219 22.78 4.16 4.43
N MET A 220 22.48 5.29 5.05
CA MET A 220 22.13 5.37 6.47
C MET A 220 20.66 5.72 6.65
N VAL A 221 19.96 4.98 7.52
CA VAL A 221 18.59 5.27 7.94
C VAL A 221 18.58 5.52 9.44
N THR A 222 18.24 6.74 9.86
CA THR A 222 17.98 7.03 11.28
C THR A 222 16.52 6.80 11.62
N GLY A 223 16.20 6.33 12.81
CA GLY A 223 14.84 5.92 13.15
C GLY A 223 14.49 4.57 12.49
N GLY A 224 15.53 3.74 12.25
CA GLY A 224 15.43 2.50 11.50
C GLY A 224 14.60 1.41 12.17
N ALA A 225 14.34 1.51 13.47
CA ALA A 225 13.42 0.64 14.21
C ALA A 225 11.97 1.14 14.17
N GLY A 226 11.74 2.36 13.66
CA GLY A 226 10.40 2.93 13.50
C GLY A 226 9.63 2.31 12.34
N SER A 227 8.30 2.52 12.30
CA SER A 227 7.44 1.96 11.24
C SER A 227 7.85 2.35 9.82
N ILE A 228 8.31 3.58 9.61
CA ILE A 228 8.77 4.06 8.30
C ILE A 228 10.24 3.69 8.06
N GLY A 229 11.10 3.85 9.07
CA GLY A 229 12.53 3.56 8.94
C GLY A 229 12.81 2.08 8.65
N SER A 230 12.13 1.16 9.33
CA SER A 230 12.29 -0.29 9.09
C SER A 230 11.83 -0.70 7.69
N GLU A 231 10.73 -0.13 7.20
CA GLU A 231 10.26 -0.36 5.84
C GLU A 231 11.20 0.27 4.79
N LEU A 232 11.73 1.47 5.05
CA LEU A 232 12.76 2.07 4.20
C LEU A 232 13.98 1.15 4.12
N CYS A 233 14.48 0.64 5.25
CA CYS A 233 15.58 -0.33 5.27
C CYS A 233 15.28 -1.56 4.40
N ARG A 234 14.07 -2.11 4.54
CA ARG A 234 13.61 -3.28 3.78
C ARG A 234 13.53 -3.03 2.27
N GLN A 235 13.11 -1.84 1.85
CA GLN A 235 13.03 -1.49 0.44
C GLN A 235 14.38 -1.10 -0.16
N ILE A 236 15.22 -0.36 0.58
CA ILE A 236 16.59 0.01 0.19
C ILE A 236 17.43 -1.25 -0.06
N ALA A 237 17.28 -2.27 0.79
CA ALA A 237 18.00 -3.55 0.66
C ALA A 237 17.85 -4.21 -0.72
N ARG A 238 16.72 -3.99 -1.41
CA ARG A 238 16.44 -4.56 -2.74
C ARG A 238 17.29 -3.96 -3.86
N PHE A 239 17.91 -2.81 -3.61
CA PHE A 239 18.74 -2.09 -4.58
C PHE A 239 20.23 -2.43 -4.44
N ASN A 240 20.59 -3.42 -3.63
CA ASN A 240 21.97 -3.87 -3.38
C ASN A 240 22.91 -2.70 -3.01
N PRO A 241 22.65 -2.00 -1.89
CA PRO A 241 23.59 -1.00 -1.38
C PRO A 241 24.90 -1.69 -0.97
N ALA A 242 26.03 -0.97 -1.02
CA ALA A 242 27.30 -1.47 -0.51
C ALA A 242 27.26 -1.68 1.00
N MET A 243 26.49 -0.86 1.72
CA MET A 243 26.27 -0.98 3.16
C MET A 243 24.93 -0.32 3.53
N LEU A 244 24.18 -0.96 4.42
CA LEU A 244 22.99 -0.39 5.04
C LEU A 244 23.24 -0.16 6.55
N LEU A 245 23.34 1.10 6.95
CA LEU A 245 23.49 1.50 8.35
C LEU A 245 22.13 1.84 8.93
N ILE A 246 21.79 1.23 10.06
CA ILE A 246 20.51 1.39 10.74
C ILE A 246 20.77 2.01 12.09
N VAL A 247 20.35 3.25 12.29
CA VAL A 247 20.56 4.00 13.55
C VAL A 247 19.23 4.15 14.26
N ASP A 248 19.15 3.70 15.51
CA ASP A 248 17.96 3.91 16.35
C ASP A 248 18.33 3.90 17.85
N MET A 249 17.47 4.46 18.69
CA MET A 249 17.59 4.38 20.15
C MET A 249 16.80 3.19 20.74
N ASN A 250 15.85 2.63 19.98
CA ASN A 250 15.07 1.47 20.39
C ASN A 250 15.86 0.18 20.12
N GLU A 251 16.50 -0.34 21.18
CA GLU A 251 17.30 -1.57 21.14
C GLU A 251 16.52 -2.76 20.55
N SER A 252 15.34 -3.09 21.10
CA SER A 252 14.58 -4.27 20.64
C SER A 252 14.15 -4.15 19.18
N GLY A 253 13.66 -2.97 18.78
CA GLY A 253 13.22 -2.76 17.40
C GLY A 253 14.38 -2.70 16.41
N LEU A 254 15.56 -2.23 16.83
CA LEU A 254 16.77 -2.23 16.02
C LEU A 254 17.24 -3.67 15.75
N TYR A 255 17.29 -4.49 16.80
CA TYR A 255 17.60 -5.92 16.69
C TYR A 255 16.61 -6.65 15.77
N GLU A 256 15.31 -6.44 15.96
CA GLU A 256 14.27 -7.05 15.12
C GLU A 256 14.44 -6.66 13.64
N THR A 257 14.74 -5.38 13.37
CA THR A 257 14.96 -4.90 12.01
C THR A 257 16.19 -5.56 11.38
N GLU A 258 17.30 -5.65 12.10
CA GLU A 258 18.53 -6.29 11.64
C GLU A 258 18.32 -7.77 11.30
N VAL A 259 17.73 -8.54 12.23
CA VAL A 259 17.47 -9.98 12.03
C VAL A 259 16.56 -10.22 10.83
N ASN A 260 15.49 -9.44 10.69
CA ASN A 260 14.55 -9.57 9.57
C ASN A 260 15.18 -9.25 8.21
N LEU A 261 16.15 -8.34 8.17
CA LEU A 261 16.88 -8.01 6.96
C LEU A 261 17.91 -9.09 6.62
N LEU A 262 18.70 -9.55 7.59
CA LEU A 262 19.70 -10.62 7.38
C LEU A 262 19.05 -11.93 6.95
N ALA A 263 17.86 -12.25 7.46
CA ALA A 263 17.11 -13.42 7.04
C ALA A 263 16.73 -13.39 5.53
N LYS A 264 16.56 -12.20 4.95
CA LYS A 264 16.18 -12.01 3.54
C LYS A 264 17.36 -11.68 2.63
N PHE A 265 18.40 -11.05 3.18
CA PHE A 265 19.58 -10.55 2.46
C PHE A 265 20.85 -10.95 3.23
N PRO A 266 21.18 -12.26 3.29
CA PRO A 266 22.24 -12.77 4.16
C PRO A 266 23.65 -12.28 3.78
N GLU A 267 23.87 -11.88 2.53
CA GLU A 267 25.16 -11.40 2.03
C GLU A 267 25.31 -9.86 2.13
N MET A 268 24.25 -9.14 2.50
CA MET A 268 24.29 -7.68 2.57
C MET A 268 25.03 -7.21 3.82
N GLN A 269 25.89 -6.19 3.66
CA GLN A 269 26.55 -5.57 4.81
C GLN A 269 25.58 -4.66 5.56
N ILE A 270 25.11 -5.14 6.72
CA ILE A 270 24.23 -4.39 7.63
C ILE A 270 25.01 -3.96 8.86
N VAL A 271 24.82 -2.72 9.29
CA VAL A 271 25.41 -2.19 10.53
C VAL A 271 24.31 -1.58 11.38
N ALA A 272 23.93 -2.26 12.46
CA ALA A 272 23.05 -1.72 13.48
C ALA A 272 23.84 -0.81 14.45
N VAL A 273 23.34 0.40 14.70
CA VAL A 273 23.92 1.38 15.60
C VAL A 273 22.88 1.83 16.61
N LEU A 274 23.06 1.41 17.87
CA LEU A 274 22.26 1.91 18.99
C LEU A 274 22.73 3.32 19.38
N GLY A 275 21.87 4.32 19.20
CA GLY A 275 22.21 5.71 19.54
C GLY A 275 21.10 6.72 19.21
N MET A 276 21.13 7.83 19.93
CA MET A 276 20.25 8.98 19.71
C MET A 276 20.83 9.93 18.68
N VAL A 277 19.99 10.48 17.79
CA VAL A 277 20.42 11.39 16.71
C VAL A 277 21.00 12.72 17.21
N HIS A 278 20.58 13.17 18.39
CA HIS A 278 21.11 14.38 19.03
C HIS A 278 22.42 14.10 19.81
N SER A 279 22.91 12.85 19.85
CA SER A 279 24.19 12.51 20.49
C SER A 279 25.36 12.80 19.54
N LYS A 280 25.91 14.02 19.65
CA LYS A 280 27.00 14.48 18.78
C LYS A 280 28.18 13.51 18.73
N SER A 281 28.69 13.05 19.87
CA SER A 281 29.87 12.17 19.93
C SER A 281 29.64 10.82 19.23
N VAL A 282 28.43 10.25 19.38
CA VAL A 282 28.08 8.98 18.74
C VAL A 282 27.91 9.18 17.24
N MET A 283 27.13 10.18 16.82
CA MET A 283 26.88 10.43 15.40
C MET A 283 28.15 10.84 14.65
N ASP A 284 28.98 11.70 15.23
CA ASP A 284 30.32 12.03 14.71
C ASP A 284 31.14 10.78 14.40
N ARG A 285 31.19 9.83 15.35
CA ARG A 285 31.95 8.57 15.19
C ARG A 285 31.36 7.70 14.09
N VAL A 286 30.03 7.64 13.98
CA VAL A 286 29.32 6.87 12.95
C VAL A 286 29.63 7.42 11.57
N PHE A 287 29.48 8.74 11.37
CA PHE A 287 29.77 9.39 10.10
C PHE A 287 31.24 9.23 9.70
N ARG A 288 32.20 9.41 10.63
CA ARG A 288 33.63 9.22 10.35
C ARG A 288 34.00 7.78 10.04
N ARG A 289 33.37 6.80 10.69
CA ARG A 289 33.72 5.38 10.52
C ARG A 289 33.13 4.77 9.25
N HIS A 290 31.91 5.17 8.89
CA HIS A 290 31.14 4.51 7.84
C HIS A 290 30.90 5.39 6.61
N GLU A 291 31.19 6.68 6.70
CA GLU A 291 31.16 7.64 5.58
C GLU A 291 29.90 7.51 4.70
N PRO A 292 28.69 7.65 5.28
CA PRO A 292 27.46 7.45 4.51
C PRO A 292 27.40 8.41 3.31
N GLN A 293 26.84 7.94 2.20
CA GLN A 293 26.67 8.73 0.97
C GLN A 293 25.22 9.22 0.80
N VAL A 294 24.27 8.46 1.35
CA VAL A 294 22.85 8.76 1.31
C VAL A 294 22.28 8.59 2.71
N VAL A 295 21.49 9.57 3.16
CA VAL A 295 20.87 9.54 4.50
C VAL A 295 19.36 9.68 4.36
N PHE A 296 18.61 8.77 4.97
CA PHE A 296 17.18 8.91 5.22
C PHE A 296 16.98 9.20 6.71
N HIS A 297 16.50 10.40 7.02
CA HIS A 297 16.26 10.84 8.39
C HIS A 297 14.79 10.63 8.77
N ALA A 298 14.48 9.50 9.40
CA ALA A 298 13.14 9.13 9.88
C ALA A 298 13.00 9.11 11.41
N ALA A 299 14.03 9.54 12.16
CA ALA A 299 13.98 9.60 13.62
C ALA A 299 13.23 10.86 14.08
N ALA A 300 12.10 10.69 14.76
CA ALA A 300 11.36 11.79 15.38
C ALA A 300 10.36 11.26 16.41
N TYR A 301 10.02 12.07 17.40
CA TYR A 301 8.83 11.86 18.22
C TYR A 301 7.61 12.42 17.51
N LYS A 302 6.57 11.58 17.37
CA LYS A 302 5.38 11.87 16.54
C LYS A 302 4.08 12.05 17.31
N HIS A 303 4.03 11.67 18.59
CA HIS A 303 2.78 11.65 19.36
C HIS A 303 2.42 13.06 19.84
N VAL A 304 1.43 13.68 19.19
CA VAL A 304 0.97 15.05 19.51
C VAL A 304 0.72 15.25 21.02
N PRO A 305 -0.09 14.42 21.72
CA PRO A 305 -0.32 14.64 23.15
C PRO A 305 0.96 14.55 23.99
N MET A 306 1.89 13.66 23.64
CA MET A 306 3.15 13.52 24.37
C MET A 306 4.05 14.73 24.19
N MET A 307 4.07 15.32 22.99
CA MET A 307 4.88 16.50 22.69
C MET A 307 4.25 17.80 23.19
N GLU A 308 2.93 17.84 23.39
CA GLU A 308 2.26 18.95 24.09
C GLU A 308 2.62 18.97 25.57
N VAL A 309 2.73 17.80 26.21
CA VAL A 309 3.14 17.65 27.62
C VAL A 309 4.66 17.79 27.79
N ASN A 310 5.44 17.35 26.80
CA ASN A 310 6.92 17.37 26.84
C ASN A 310 7.48 18.15 25.64
N PRO A 311 7.24 19.47 25.55
CA PRO A 311 7.65 20.26 24.40
C PRO A 311 9.17 20.37 24.23
N CYS A 312 9.92 20.32 25.34
CA CYS A 312 11.38 20.29 25.31
C CYS A 312 11.93 19.07 24.54
N GLU A 313 11.29 17.90 24.66
CA GLU A 313 11.68 16.69 23.94
C GLU A 313 11.47 16.82 22.43
N ALA A 314 10.44 17.55 21.99
CA ALA A 314 10.27 17.88 20.57
C ALA A 314 11.43 18.76 20.07
N VAL A 315 11.91 19.70 20.88
CA VAL A 315 13.08 20.53 20.55
C VAL A 315 14.35 19.68 20.50
N PHE A 316 14.66 18.92 21.56
CA PHE A 316 15.89 18.15 21.64
C PHE A 316 15.97 17.03 20.60
N ASN A 317 14.90 16.26 20.43
CA ASN A 317 14.92 15.10 19.55
C ASN A 317 14.64 15.45 18.10
N ASN A 318 13.60 16.25 17.82
CA ASN A 318 13.23 16.54 16.43
C ASN A 318 14.14 17.64 15.86
N ILE A 319 14.15 18.83 16.47
CA ILE A 319 14.86 19.99 15.90
C ILE A 319 16.38 19.82 16.00
N ILE A 320 16.90 19.63 17.22
CA ILE A 320 18.36 19.53 17.42
C ILE A 320 18.90 18.23 16.82
N GLY A 321 18.14 17.13 16.88
CA GLY A 321 18.46 15.89 16.19
C GLY A 321 18.58 16.07 14.68
N THR A 322 17.59 16.71 14.04
CA THR A 322 17.63 17.00 12.59
C THR A 322 18.80 17.92 12.25
N GLN A 323 19.00 18.99 13.04
CA GLN A 323 20.11 19.93 12.82
C GLN A 323 21.46 19.22 12.89
N ALA A 324 21.67 18.34 13.87
CA ALA A 324 22.90 17.56 14.00
C ALA A 324 23.14 16.65 12.78
N ILE A 325 22.11 15.92 12.33
CA ILE A 325 22.21 15.06 11.15
C ILE A 325 22.51 15.87 9.89
N LEU A 326 21.80 16.98 9.66
CA LEU A 326 22.04 17.84 8.50
C LEU A 326 23.47 18.41 8.49
N PHE A 327 23.97 18.88 9.64
CA PHE A 327 25.32 19.43 9.73
C PHE A 327 26.39 18.35 9.56
N LEU A 328 26.16 17.13 10.06
CA LEU A 328 27.05 15.99 9.80
C LEU A 328 27.05 15.58 8.33
N CYS A 329 25.89 15.61 7.68
CA CYS A 329 25.79 15.38 6.24
C CYS A 329 26.62 16.40 5.46
N LEU A 330 26.56 17.67 5.84
CA LEU A 330 27.38 18.73 5.23
C LEU A 330 28.88 18.52 5.47
N ALA A 331 29.27 18.29 6.72
CA ALA A 331 30.67 18.16 7.14
C ALA A 331 31.37 16.95 6.50
N ASN A 332 30.63 15.88 6.22
CA ASN A 332 31.17 14.64 5.62
C ASN A 332 30.83 14.51 4.13
N GLY A 333 30.28 15.56 3.51
CA GLY A 333 30.06 15.59 2.06
C GLY A 333 29.01 14.60 1.54
N VAL A 334 28.02 14.22 2.35
CA VAL A 334 26.90 13.34 1.97
C VAL A 334 26.24 13.86 0.69
N GLU A 335 26.00 12.96 -0.26
CA GLU A 335 25.47 13.29 -1.58
C GLU A 335 24.00 13.72 -1.50
N ARG A 336 23.21 13.02 -0.67
CA ARG A 336 21.76 13.22 -0.54
C ARG A 336 21.26 12.96 0.87
N CYS A 337 20.37 13.82 1.35
CA CYS A 337 19.66 13.65 2.61
C CYS A 337 18.15 13.83 2.41
N VAL A 338 17.36 12.84 2.79
CA VAL A 338 15.90 12.86 2.71
C VAL A 338 15.34 12.87 4.13
N VAL A 339 14.72 13.99 4.53
CA VAL A 339 14.10 14.16 5.84
C VAL A 339 12.61 13.80 5.77
N VAL A 340 12.17 12.90 6.64
CA VAL A 340 10.76 12.54 6.75
C VAL A 340 10.03 13.63 7.54
N SER A 341 8.98 14.19 6.93
CA SER A 341 8.09 15.19 7.53
C SER A 341 6.65 14.64 7.63
N SER A 342 5.71 15.49 8.04
CA SER A 342 4.30 15.14 8.26
C SER A 342 3.40 16.28 7.80
N ASP A 343 2.18 15.94 7.40
CA ASP A 343 1.06 16.88 7.22
C ASP A 343 0.87 17.86 8.39
N LYS A 344 1.23 17.45 9.61
CA LYS A 344 1.11 18.29 10.82
C LYS A 344 2.06 19.49 10.85
N ALA A 345 3.07 19.51 9.97
CA ALA A 345 3.93 20.67 9.76
C ALA A 345 3.22 21.81 9.01
N VAL A 346 2.06 21.54 8.39
CA VAL A 346 1.27 22.52 7.62
C VAL A 346 0.39 23.32 8.58
N ARG A 347 0.66 24.63 8.73
CA ARG A 347 0.00 25.55 9.70
C ARG A 347 -0.19 24.87 11.06
N PRO A 348 0.91 24.54 11.74
CA PRO A 348 0.85 23.66 12.90
C PRO A 348 -0.03 24.27 13.99
N THR A 349 -0.74 23.41 14.72
CA THR A 349 -1.54 23.76 15.91
C THR A 349 -0.99 23.08 17.17
N ASN A 350 0.11 22.32 17.01
CA ASN A 350 0.77 21.58 18.08
C ASN A 350 2.30 21.64 17.95
N VAL A 351 2.98 21.42 19.07
CA VAL A 351 4.45 21.46 19.20
C VAL A 351 5.13 20.44 18.29
N MET A 352 4.56 19.25 18.13
CA MET A 352 5.11 18.22 17.24
C MET A 352 5.16 18.71 15.79
N GLY A 353 4.03 19.22 15.28
CA GLY A 353 3.93 19.81 13.96
C GLY A 353 4.87 21.00 13.77
N ALA A 354 4.94 21.91 14.74
CA ALA A 354 5.85 23.06 14.72
C ALA A 354 7.32 22.61 14.65
N SER A 355 7.71 21.58 15.41
CA SER A 355 9.07 21.04 15.35
C SER A 355 9.42 20.48 13.96
N LYS A 356 8.50 19.72 13.33
CA LYS A 356 8.69 19.22 11.96
C LYS A 356 8.71 20.34 10.93
N ARG A 357 8.00 21.43 11.17
CA ARG A 357 8.07 22.61 10.32
C ARG A 357 9.44 23.28 10.39
N VAL A 358 10.05 23.37 11.58
CA VAL A 358 11.44 23.84 11.73
C VAL A 358 12.42 22.91 11.00
N ASP A 359 12.24 21.58 11.08
CA ASP A 359 13.08 20.61 10.36
C ASP A 359 13.07 20.84 8.83
N GLU A 360 11.91 21.17 8.27
CA GLU A 360 11.78 21.50 6.85
C GLU A 360 12.53 22.77 6.49
N ILE A 361 12.37 23.84 7.28
CA ILE A 361 13.06 25.12 7.06
C ILE A 361 14.58 24.89 7.13
N LEU A 362 15.07 24.18 8.15
CA LEU A 362 16.47 23.78 8.29
C LEU A 362 16.99 23.04 7.07
N THR A 363 16.22 22.06 6.58
CA THR A 363 16.58 21.25 5.42
C THR A 363 16.72 22.12 4.16
N GLN A 364 15.76 23.03 3.92
CA GLN A 364 15.77 23.93 2.78
C GLN A 364 16.94 24.91 2.82
N VAL A 365 17.20 25.49 3.99
CA VAL A 365 18.32 26.41 4.22
C VAL A 365 19.65 25.73 3.95
N CYS A 366 19.85 24.50 4.49
CA CYS A 366 21.06 23.73 4.26
C CYS A 366 21.24 23.36 2.78
N ALA A 367 20.18 22.92 2.12
CA ALA A 367 20.21 22.57 0.70
C ALA A 367 20.67 23.74 -0.16
N ARG A 368 20.08 24.93 0.05
CA ARG A 368 20.36 26.14 -0.73
C ARG A 368 21.75 26.71 -0.46
N LYS A 369 22.11 26.88 0.81
CA LYS A 369 23.38 27.50 1.19
C LYS A 369 24.58 26.71 0.69
N TYR A 370 24.49 25.38 0.74
CA TYR A 370 25.63 24.50 0.44
C TYR A 370 25.48 23.74 -0.88
N ASN A 371 24.46 24.07 -1.68
CA ASN A 371 24.15 23.43 -2.96
C ASN A 371 24.14 21.88 -2.86
N ARG A 372 23.39 21.36 -1.89
CA ARG A 372 23.26 19.91 -1.62
C ARG A 372 21.87 19.40 -1.93
N ARG A 373 21.77 18.12 -2.31
CA ARG A 373 20.49 17.44 -2.55
C ARG A 373 19.83 17.03 -1.25
N PHE A 374 19.46 18.02 -0.44
CA PHE A 374 18.69 17.81 0.78
C PHE A 374 17.24 18.20 0.54
N MET A 375 16.32 17.37 0.99
CA MET A 375 14.89 17.53 0.76
C MET A 375 14.09 16.98 1.93
N ALA A 376 12.86 17.46 2.08
CA ALA A 376 11.91 16.90 3.02
C ALA A 376 10.73 16.27 2.28
N VAL A 377 10.09 15.26 2.87
CA VAL A 377 8.91 14.59 2.28
C VAL A 377 7.76 14.62 3.30
N ARG A 378 6.69 15.34 2.97
CA ARG A 378 5.44 15.43 3.73
C ARG A 378 4.44 14.39 3.26
N PHE A 379 3.81 13.72 4.21
CA PHE A 379 2.67 12.85 3.99
C PHE A 379 1.78 12.77 5.24
N GLY A 380 0.59 12.21 5.07
CA GLY A 380 -0.38 12.08 6.15
C GLY A 380 -0.15 10.86 7.05
N ASN A 381 -1.22 10.37 7.65
CA ASN A 381 -1.15 9.21 8.52
C ASN A 381 -0.84 7.93 7.72
N VAL A 382 -0.23 6.98 8.41
CA VAL A 382 0.12 5.68 7.84
C VAL A 382 -0.55 4.59 8.66
N VAL A 383 -1.31 3.75 7.96
CA VAL A 383 -2.11 2.68 8.58
C VAL A 383 -1.21 1.62 9.22
N GLY A 384 -1.59 1.17 10.41
CA GLY A 384 -0.85 0.14 11.15
C GLY A 384 0.46 0.62 11.79
N SER A 385 0.80 1.92 11.70
CA SER A 385 2.02 2.42 12.34
C SER A 385 1.96 2.34 13.87
N VAL A 386 3.11 2.16 14.53
CA VAL A 386 3.21 1.99 15.98
C VAL A 386 2.53 3.16 16.71
N GLY A 387 1.68 2.84 17.69
CA GLY A 387 0.95 3.83 18.49
C GLY A 387 -0.14 4.61 17.73
N SER A 388 -0.51 4.19 16.52
CA SER A 388 -1.60 4.83 15.76
C SER A 388 -2.99 4.32 16.17
N VAL A 389 -4.03 4.91 15.58
CA VAL A 389 -5.43 4.64 15.90
C VAL A 389 -5.86 3.20 15.59
N VAL A 390 -5.31 2.58 14.54
CA VAL A 390 -5.69 1.22 14.13
C VAL A 390 -5.25 0.17 15.18
N PRO A 391 -3.98 0.12 15.62
CA PRO A 391 -3.59 -0.75 16.74
C PRO A 391 -4.34 -0.46 18.05
N LEU A 392 -4.73 0.80 18.29
CA LEU A 392 -5.54 1.13 19.47
C LEU A 392 -6.94 0.51 19.37
N PHE A 393 -7.60 0.66 18.22
CA PHE A 393 -8.92 0.07 17.98
C PHE A 393 -8.88 -1.46 18.04
N GLN A 394 -7.86 -2.11 17.46
CA GLN A 394 -7.67 -3.56 17.59
C GLN A 394 -7.64 -3.99 19.06
N LYS A 395 -6.80 -3.35 19.89
CA LYS A 395 -6.74 -3.64 21.33
C LYS A 395 -8.04 -3.35 22.07
N GLN A 396 -8.81 -2.33 21.65
CA GLN A 396 -10.11 -2.02 22.24
C GLN A 396 -11.16 -3.08 21.88
N ILE A 397 -11.18 -3.54 20.63
CA ILE A 397 -12.06 -4.61 20.15
C ILE A 397 -11.74 -5.93 20.88
N GLU A 398 -10.46 -6.29 20.99
CA GLU A 398 -10.00 -7.48 21.73
C GLU A 398 -10.45 -7.49 23.20
N ARG A 399 -10.71 -6.31 23.78
CA ARG A 399 -11.21 -6.14 25.16
C ARG A 399 -12.73 -6.05 25.25
N GLY A 400 -13.46 -6.14 24.14
CA GLY A 400 -14.92 -6.00 24.08
C GLY A 400 -15.43 -4.55 23.98
N GLY A 401 -14.55 -3.58 23.68
CA GLY A 401 -14.91 -2.17 23.52
C GLY A 401 -15.06 -1.40 24.84
N PRO A 402 -15.64 -0.18 24.80
CA PRO A 402 -15.98 0.59 23.58
C PRO A 402 -14.75 1.10 22.84
N LEU A 403 -14.89 1.44 21.56
CA LEU A 403 -13.86 2.17 20.82
C LEU A 403 -13.94 3.65 21.17
N THR A 404 -12.78 4.30 21.30
CA THR A 404 -12.72 5.74 21.64
C THR A 404 -12.35 6.58 20.42
N VAL A 405 -13.30 7.34 19.89
CA VAL A 405 -13.09 8.28 18.78
C VAL A 405 -13.05 9.71 19.33
N THR A 406 -12.12 10.55 18.88
CA THR A 406 -11.99 11.92 19.40
C THR A 406 -13.18 12.79 19.03
N HIS A 407 -13.56 12.81 17.75
CA HIS A 407 -14.70 13.60 17.26
C HIS A 407 -15.43 12.87 16.12
N PRO A 408 -16.77 12.95 16.03
CA PRO A 408 -17.55 12.31 14.97
C PRO A 408 -17.13 12.73 13.56
N GLU A 409 -16.74 13.99 13.40
CA GLU A 409 -16.35 14.58 12.12
C GLU A 409 -14.84 14.56 11.85
N ALA A 410 -14.02 14.02 12.77
CA ALA A 410 -12.57 14.02 12.57
C ALA A 410 -12.19 13.19 11.34
N THR A 411 -11.41 13.78 10.44
CA THR A 411 -10.91 13.10 9.23
C THR A 411 -9.39 13.06 9.18
N ARG A 412 -8.83 11.98 8.65
CA ARG A 412 -7.39 11.87 8.39
C ARG A 412 -7.12 11.27 7.01
N TYR A 413 -6.01 11.68 6.42
CA TYR A 413 -5.48 11.07 5.21
C TYR A 413 -4.66 9.83 5.57
N PHE A 414 -4.85 8.73 4.84
CA PHE A 414 -4.18 7.47 5.13
C PHE A 414 -3.53 6.87 3.89
N MET A 415 -2.31 6.38 4.06
CA MET A 415 -1.64 5.51 3.10
C MET A 415 -1.03 4.31 3.83
N THR A 416 -0.54 3.31 3.09
CA THR A 416 0.13 2.15 3.71
C THR A 416 1.61 2.43 3.96
N ILE A 417 2.23 1.72 4.92
CA ILE A 417 3.67 1.84 5.24
C ILE A 417 4.54 1.58 3.99
N PRO A 418 4.31 0.52 3.18
CA PRO A 418 5.09 0.28 1.98
C PRO A 418 4.90 1.37 0.92
N GLU A 419 3.68 1.88 0.75
CA GLU A 419 3.38 2.96 -0.20
C GLU A 419 4.12 4.25 0.16
N ALA A 420 4.08 4.65 1.44
CA ALA A 420 4.78 5.84 1.93
C ALA A 420 6.28 5.72 1.68
N SER A 421 6.88 4.60 2.09
CA SER A 421 8.32 4.37 1.95
C SER A 421 8.77 4.35 0.49
N SER A 422 7.97 3.73 -0.39
CA SER A 422 8.25 3.69 -1.84
C SER A 422 8.27 5.09 -2.44
N LEU A 423 7.28 5.92 -2.10
CA LEU A 423 7.19 7.30 -2.57
C LEU A 423 8.27 8.21 -1.97
N ILE A 424 8.74 7.94 -0.74
CA ILE A 424 9.90 8.62 -0.15
C ILE A 424 11.17 8.30 -0.95
N LEU A 425 11.39 7.04 -1.33
CA LEU A 425 12.52 6.65 -2.17
C LEU A 425 12.46 7.33 -3.55
N GLN A 426 11.28 7.36 -4.17
CA GLN A 426 11.09 8.04 -5.45
C GLN A 426 11.31 9.56 -5.32
N ALA A 427 10.79 10.21 -4.27
CA ALA A 427 11.03 11.62 -4.00
C ALA A 427 12.52 11.93 -3.84
N GLY A 428 13.27 11.03 -3.17
CA GLY A 428 14.73 11.09 -3.09
C GLY A 428 15.41 11.09 -4.46
N ALA A 429 14.90 10.31 -5.42
CA ALA A 429 15.43 10.27 -6.77
C ALA A 429 15.19 11.60 -7.53
N LEU A 430 13.97 12.15 -7.41
CA LEU A 430 13.53 13.36 -8.10
C LEU A 430 14.19 14.65 -7.59
N GLY A 431 14.59 14.68 -6.32
CA GLY A 431 15.05 15.91 -5.66
C GLY A 431 16.39 16.45 -6.16
N LYS A 432 16.40 17.75 -6.47
CA LYS A 432 17.59 18.49 -6.91
C LYS A 432 18.21 19.32 -5.77
N GLY A 433 17.50 19.50 -4.67
CA GLY A 433 17.91 20.21 -3.47
C GLY A 433 16.94 21.34 -3.10
N GLY A 434 16.49 21.35 -1.84
CA GLY A 434 15.66 22.40 -1.26
C GLY A 434 14.16 22.23 -1.48
N GLU A 435 13.73 21.16 -2.16
CA GLU A 435 12.32 20.83 -2.29
C GLU A 435 11.74 20.26 -1.00
N ILE A 436 10.48 20.60 -0.74
CA ILE A 436 9.61 19.84 0.16
C ILE A 436 8.62 19.09 -0.73
N PHE A 437 8.76 17.77 -0.80
CA PHE A 437 7.84 16.93 -1.54
C PHE A 437 6.57 16.66 -0.74
N ILE A 438 5.43 16.55 -1.42
CA ILE A 438 4.15 16.20 -0.83
C ILE A 438 3.61 14.96 -1.55
N LEU A 439 3.29 13.93 -0.78
CA LEU A 439 2.69 12.72 -1.33
C LEU A 439 1.18 12.90 -1.49
N LYS A 440 0.62 12.54 -2.64
CA LYS A 440 -0.83 12.59 -2.87
C LYS A 440 -1.52 11.49 -2.05
N MET A 441 -2.26 11.92 -1.02
CA MET A 441 -2.89 11.00 -0.06
C MET A 441 -4.34 10.62 -0.40
N GLY A 442 -4.86 10.90 -1.60
CA GLY A 442 -6.22 10.53 -1.97
C GLY A 442 -7.28 11.24 -1.11
N THR A 443 -8.42 10.57 -0.86
CA THR A 443 -9.53 11.15 -0.09
C THR A 443 -9.33 10.99 1.42
N PRO A 444 -9.70 11.99 2.23
CA PRO A 444 -9.65 11.87 3.68
C PRO A 444 -10.73 10.88 4.18
N ILE A 445 -10.43 10.17 5.26
CA ILE A 445 -11.30 9.15 5.86
C ILE A 445 -11.78 9.65 7.22
N ARG A 446 -13.08 9.52 7.51
CA ARG A 446 -13.63 9.79 8.84
C ARG A 446 -13.20 8.71 9.82
N ILE A 447 -12.66 9.11 10.97
CA ILE A 447 -12.20 8.16 11.99
C ILE A 447 -13.36 7.36 12.59
N ALA A 448 -14.56 7.95 12.67
CA ALA A 448 -15.77 7.25 13.08
C ALA A 448 -16.18 6.13 12.11
N GLU A 449 -16.05 6.35 10.79
CA GLU A 449 -16.30 5.31 9.79
C GLU A 449 -15.24 4.21 9.85
N MET A 450 -13.96 4.58 10.00
CA MET A 450 -12.88 3.61 10.24
C MET A 450 -13.16 2.73 11.46
N ALA A 451 -13.65 3.31 12.57
CA ALA A 451 -14.00 2.54 13.76
C ALA A 451 -15.10 1.50 13.47
N ARG A 452 -16.16 1.89 12.75
CA ARG A 452 -17.25 0.97 12.35
C ARG A 452 -16.77 -0.12 11.40
N ASP A 453 -15.98 0.25 10.40
CA ASP A 453 -15.37 -0.70 9.46
C ASP A 453 -14.54 -1.74 10.23
N MET A 454 -13.73 -1.31 11.21
CA MET A 454 -12.88 -2.21 12.00
C MET A 454 -13.67 -3.12 12.94
N ILE A 455 -14.76 -2.65 13.54
CA ILE A 455 -15.66 -3.48 14.34
C ILE A 455 -16.28 -4.57 13.46
N SER A 456 -16.77 -4.20 12.27
CA SER A 456 -17.39 -5.12 11.30
C SER A 456 -16.41 -6.18 10.81
N LEU A 457 -15.21 -5.77 10.40
CA LEU A 457 -14.12 -6.68 10.01
C LEU A 457 -13.68 -7.63 11.13
N SER A 458 -13.95 -7.29 12.39
CA SER A 458 -13.65 -8.15 13.54
C SER A 458 -14.81 -9.11 13.89
N GLY A 459 -15.87 -9.14 13.08
CA GLY A 459 -17.03 -10.03 13.25
C GLY A 459 -18.10 -9.52 14.22
N PHE A 460 -18.04 -8.25 14.63
CA PHE A 460 -19.00 -7.64 15.56
C PHE A 460 -19.87 -6.61 14.85
N LYS A 461 -21.08 -6.38 15.34
CA LYS A 461 -21.97 -5.30 14.88
C LYS A 461 -21.62 -3.96 15.54
N PRO A 462 -21.25 -2.93 14.75
CA PRO A 462 -21.00 -1.59 15.28
C PRO A 462 -22.23 -1.00 15.94
N ASP A 463 -22.04 -0.27 17.04
CA ASP A 463 -23.09 0.43 17.79
C ASP A 463 -24.14 -0.49 18.49
N GLU A 464 -24.13 -1.81 18.23
CA GLU A 464 -24.93 -2.83 18.92
C GLU A 464 -24.08 -3.67 19.90
N GLU A 465 -23.06 -4.37 19.39
CA GLU A 465 -22.19 -5.25 20.19
C GLU A 465 -20.98 -4.50 20.73
N ILE A 466 -20.43 -3.59 19.93
CA ILE A 466 -19.32 -2.72 20.34
C ILE A 466 -19.70 -1.26 20.07
N GLN A 467 -19.77 -0.48 21.14
CA GLN A 467 -20.12 0.94 21.08
C GLN A 467 -18.92 1.82 20.70
N ILE A 468 -19.19 2.92 19.99
CA ILE A 468 -18.22 4.00 19.75
C ILE A 468 -18.50 5.15 20.72
N ARG A 469 -17.52 5.46 21.57
CA ARG A 469 -17.58 6.59 22.52
C ARG A 469 -16.78 7.78 21.98
N TYR A 470 -17.43 8.93 21.88
CA TYR A 470 -16.76 10.18 21.55
C TYR A 470 -16.14 10.81 22.80
N ILE A 471 -14.83 11.11 22.74
CA ILE A 471 -14.05 11.58 23.90
C ILE A 471 -13.61 13.05 23.81
N GLY A 472 -13.97 13.75 22.73
CA GLY A 472 -13.52 15.12 22.46
C GLY A 472 -12.17 15.17 21.75
N LEU A 473 -11.90 16.29 21.09
CA LEU A 473 -10.58 16.57 20.52
C LEU A 473 -9.57 16.79 21.64
N ARG A 474 -8.38 16.22 21.48
CA ARG A 474 -7.28 16.44 22.42
C ARG A 474 -6.59 17.77 22.11
N PRO A 475 -5.88 18.34 23.09
CA PRO A 475 -5.11 19.56 22.86
C PRO A 475 -4.15 19.43 21.68
N GLY A 476 -4.10 20.47 20.85
CA GLY A 476 -3.28 20.55 19.65
C GLY A 476 -3.77 19.72 18.44
N GLU A 477 -4.83 18.92 18.57
CA GLU A 477 -5.40 18.16 17.46
C GLU A 477 -6.29 19.02 16.55
N LYS A 478 -6.13 18.81 15.24
CA LYS A 478 -7.04 19.37 14.23
C LYS A 478 -8.23 18.47 13.99
N LEU A 479 -9.38 19.06 13.65
CA LEU A 479 -10.52 18.29 13.17
C LEU A 479 -10.23 17.66 11.81
N HIS A 480 -9.70 18.47 10.88
CA HIS A 480 -9.26 18.07 9.55
C HIS A 480 -7.80 18.43 9.36
N GLU A 481 -6.99 17.47 8.89
CA GLU A 481 -5.60 17.74 8.51
C GLU A 481 -5.55 18.32 7.10
N GLU A 482 -4.45 19.00 6.82
CA GLU A 482 -4.21 19.68 5.54
C GLU A 482 -2.88 19.22 4.97
N LEU A 483 -2.80 19.04 3.65
CA LEU A 483 -1.56 18.63 2.99
C LEU A 483 -0.82 19.82 2.35
N ILE A 484 -1.56 20.87 2.01
CA ILE A 484 -1.11 22.02 1.23
C ILE A 484 -1.83 23.26 1.77
N THR A 485 -1.13 24.39 1.80
CA THR A 485 -1.75 25.71 2.03
C THR A 485 -1.93 26.49 0.73
N GLU A 486 -2.94 27.37 0.66
CA GLU A 486 -3.02 28.37 -0.40
C GLU A 486 -1.76 29.26 -0.39
N GLY A 487 -1.13 29.43 -1.55
CA GLY A 487 0.07 30.28 -1.70
C GLY A 487 1.42 29.57 -1.53
N GLU A 488 1.47 28.29 -1.17
CA GLU A 488 2.74 27.54 -1.00
C GLU A 488 3.49 27.23 -2.31
N GLY A 489 2.92 27.58 -3.47
CA GLY A 489 3.60 27.44 -4.77
C GLY A 489 3.82 25.98 -5.20
N VAL A 490 2.76 25.17 -5.11
CA VAL A 490 2.79 23.75 -5.47
C VAL A 490 3.07 23.55 -6.95
N MET A 491 4.06 22.72 -7.26
CA MET A 491 4.39 22.31 -8.62
C MET A 491 4.21 20.81 -8.77
N ALA A 492 3.74 20.39 -9.95
CA ALA A 492 3.75 18.99 -10.33
C ALA A 492 5.20 18.51 -10.52
N THR A 493 5.44 17.23 -10.23
CA THR A 493 6.69 16.55 -10.58
C THR A 493 6.45 15.61 -11.76
N GLU A 494 7.51 14.95 -12.22
CA GLU A 494 7.41 13.89 -13.25
C GLU A 494 6.60 12.67 -12.75
N HIS A 495 6.43 12.52 -11.43
CA HIS A 495 5.69 11.41 -10.85
C HIS A 495 4.29 11.85 -10.38
N GLU A 496 3.24 11.18 -10.86
CA GLU A 496 1.84 11.58 -10.65
C GLU A 496 1.45 11.77 -9.17
N LYS A 497 1.95 10.89 -8.29
CA LYS A 497 1.65 10.91 -6.85
C LYS A 497 2.57 11.80 -6.00
N ILE A 498 3.49 12.55 -6.60
CA ILE A 498 4.45 13.40 -5.89
C ILE A 498 4.33 14.83 -6.40
N LEU A 499 4.12 15.76 -5.49
CA LEU A 499 4.13 17.20 -5.73
C LEU A 499 5.36 17.82 -5.06
N ALA A 500 5.81 18.98 -5.52
CA ALA A 500 6.95 19.68 -4.94
C ALA A 500 6.57 21.11 -4.53
N LEU A 501 7.03 21.52 -3.35
CA LEU A 501 7.04 22.91 -2.91
C LEU A 501 8.47 23.44 -2.95
N ARG A 502 8.61 24.69 -3.40
CA ARG A 502 9.83 25.47 -3.17
C ARG A 502 9.50 26.51 -2.11
N GLY A 503 9.96 26.27 -0.88
CA GLY A 503 9.69 27.15 0.25
C GLY A 503 10.42 28.49 0.15
N ASN A 504 10.04 29.44 1.01
CA ASN A 504 10.72 30.73 1.09
C ASN A 504 12.12 30.57 1.71
N SER A 505 13.05 31.46 1.36
CA SER A 505 14.38 31.47 1.97
C SER A 505 14.36 32.32 3.24
N CYS A 506 14.92 31.80 4.34
CA CYS A 506 15.31 32.59 5.51
C CYS A 506 16.84 32.63 5.62
N ASP A 507 17.39 33.61 6.36
CA ASP A 507 18.84 33.69 6.59
C ASP A 507 19.28 32.52 7.50
N PRO A 508 20.22 31.66 7.06
CA PRO A 508 20.79 30.60 7.88
C PRO A 508 21.37 31.07 9.23
N LYS A 509 21.93 32.28 9.30
CA LYS A 509 22.51 32.80 10.55
C LYS A 509 21.41 33.13 11.56
N GLU A 510 20.36 33.80 11.09
CA GLU A 510 19.20 34.16 11.90
C GLU A 510 18.49 32.91 12.42
N LEU A 511 18.21 31.94 11.55
CA LEU A 511 17.56 30.69 11.95
C LEU A 511 18.37 29.92 13.00
N ASN A 512 19.69 29.80 12.82
CA ASN A 512 20.53 29.12 13.81
C ASN A 512 20.54 29.86 15.16
N ALA A 513 20.60 31.19 15.16
CA ALA A 513 20.53 31.97 16.39
C ALA A 513 19.18 31.78 17.10
N GLN A 514 18.08 31.76 16.36
CA GLN A 514 16.75 31.48 16.92
C GLN A 514 16.65 30.05 17.51
N ILE A 515 17.27 29.06 16.86
CA ILE A 515 17.31 27.68 17.35
C ILE A 515 18.19 27.55 18.61
N ASP A 516 19.33 28.24 18.65
CA ASP A 516 20.21 28.26 19.84
C ASP A 516 19.50 28.89 21.05
N GLU A 517 18.74 29.95 20.82
CA GLU A 517 17.88 30.56 21.83
C GLU A 517 16.74 29.62 22.25
N LEU A 518 16.06 28.98 21.30
CA LEU A 518 15.04 27.96 21.57
C LEU A 518 15.60 26.80 22.39
N LEU A 519 16.83 26.34 22.11
CA LEU A 519 17.52 25.30 22.87
C LEU A 519 17.79 25.75 24.31
N THR A 520 18.17 27.02 24.50
CA THR A 520 18.39 27.60 25.82
C THR A 520 17.09 27.65 26.60
N ILE A 521 15.99 28.09 25.98
CA ILE A 521 14.64 28.08 26.56
C ILE A 521 14.17 26.66 26.84
N ALA A 522 14.40 25.70 25.94
CA ALA A 522 14.00 24.31 26.13
C ALA A 522 14.63 23.66 27.38
N ARG A 523 15.81 24.13 27.79
CA ARG A 523 16.50 23.69 29.03
C ARG A 523 15.89 24.25 30.31
N THR A 524 15.00 25.25 30.24
CA THR A 524 14.23 25.72 31.40
C THR A 524 13.00 24.85 31.65
N TYR A 525 12.63 23.98 30.69
CA TYR A 525 11.44 23.13 30.73
C TYR A 525 10.11 23.91 30.82
N ASP A 526 10.11 25.20 30.48
CA ASP A 526 8.88 26.01 30.42
C ASP A 526 8.15 25.82 29.08
N ALA A 527 7.01 25.13 29.12
CA ALA A 527 6.22 24.84 27.93
C ALA A 527 5.69 26.10 27.22
N THR A 528 5.36 27.15 27.97
CA THR A 528 4.78 28.38 27.44
C THR A 528 5.82 29.16 26.66
N ASP A 529 7.02 29.30 27.23
CA ASP A 529 8.12 30.01 26.58
C ASP A 529 8.63 29.24 25.35
N ILE A 530 8.70 27.90 25.41
CA ILE A 530 9.02 27.06 24.24
C ILE A 530 7.99 27.29 23.12
N LYS A 531 6.69 27.27 23.44
CA LYS A 531 5.62 27.50 22.45
C LYS A 531 5.69 28.90 21.84
N ARG A 532 5.95 29.92 22.67
CA ARG A 532 6.13 31.30 22.21
C ARG A 532 7.32 31.41 21.26
N LYS A 533 8.45 30.81 21.62
CA LYS A 533 9.64 30.83 20.77
C LYS A 533 9.44 30.06 19.46
N LEU A 534 8.76 28.92 19.50
CA LEU A 534 8.37 28.20 18.28
C LEU A 534 7.46 29.04 17.39
N GLN A 535 6.57 29.84 17.96
CA GLN A 535 5.69 30.74 17.19
C GLN A 535 6.46 31.89 16.54
N GLU A 536 7.54 32.37 17.16
CA GLU A 536 8.44 33.35 16.53
C GLU A 536 9.17 32.76 15.32
N ILE A 537 9.63 31.50 15.41
CA ILE A 537 10.35 30.80 14.32
C ILE A 537 9.39 30.38 13.21
N VAL A 538 8.18 29.96 13.58
CA VAL A 538 7.14 29.48 12.66
C VAL A 538 5.90 30.37 12.85
N PRO A 539 5.81 31.52 12.15
CA PRO A 539 4.71 32.47 12.32
C PRO A 539 3.32 31.89 12.06
N GLU A 540 3.22 30.85 11.22
CA GLU A 540 1.99 30.11 10.96
C GLU A 540 1.61 29.11 12.06
N TYR A 541 2.41 28.96 13.12
CA TYR A 541 2.11 28.13 14.28
C TYR A 541 1.06 28.82 15.16
N THR A 542 -0.01 28.08 15.46
CA THR A 542 -1.09 28.53 16.36
C THR A 542 -1.06 27.69 17.63
N PRO A 543 -0.20 28.02 18.61
CA PRO A 543 -0.10 27.30 19.86
C PRO A 543 -1.40 27.39 20.67
N GLN A 544 -1.76 26.28 21.31
CA GLN A 544 -2.69 26.31 22.44
C GLN A 544 -1.87 26.53 23.71
N PHE A 545 -2.06 27.68 24.36
CA PHE A 545 -1.55 27.92 25.69
C PHE A 545 -2.55 27.33 26.69
N PHE A 546 -2.11 26.37 27.49
CA PHE A 546 -2.92 25.91 28.60
C PHE A 546 -2.89 27.00 29.68
N THR A 547 -4.07 27.45 30.10
CA THR A 547 -4.26 28.25 31.32
C THR A 547 -4.25 27.37 32.55
#